data_AF-A0A960CYJ3-F1
#
_entry.id   AF-A0A960CYJ3-F1
#
_cell.length_a   1.000
_cell.length_b   1.000
_cell.length_c   1.000
_cell.angle_alpha   90.00
_cell.angle_beta   90.00
_cell.angle_gamma   90.00
#
_symmetry.space_group_name_H-M   'P 1'
#
loop_
_entity.id
_entity.type
_entity.pdbx_description
1 polymer ?
#
loop_
_entity_poly.entity_id
_entity_poly.type
_entity_poly.pdbx_seq_one_letter_code
_entity_poly.pdbx_strand_id
1 'polypeptide(L)'
;MSVVTQDFSYHPFDPTVMADPRPYYRTLRDQHPVYYIEDLDTYALSRFDDVWAVLEINDGTFVASEGTLPAAAVLARRNDGPVADPPLHPLPFHANFDAPLYDDVRRCTAGQFRPRSANLFEGRIRELANQRLDALLPLG
;
A
#
# COMPACT_ATOMS: atom_id res chain seq x y z
N MET A 1 40.47 14.31 1.30
CA MET A 1 39.63 14.60 0.12
C MET A 1 38.19 14.45 0.57
N SER A 2 37.50 15.57 0.78
CA SER A 2 36.11 15.59 1.25
C SER A 2 35.25 15.12 0.08
N VAL A 3 34.65 13.93 0.19
CA VAL A 3 33.57 13.53 -0.71
C VAL A 3 32.39 14.36 -0.26
N VAL A 4 32.00 15.35 -1.06
CA VAL A 4 30.69 15.98 -0.94
C VAL A 4 29.71 14.88 -1.34
N THR A 5 29.17 14.18 -0.35
CA THR A 5 28.02 13.30 -0.57
C THR A 5 26.96 14.18 -1.22
N GLN A 6 26.52 13.86 -2.43
CA GLN A 6 25.29 14.46 -2.93
C GLN A 6 24.21 14.09 -1.93
N ASP A 7 23.59 15.08 -1.28
CA ASP A 7 22.53 14.84 -0.32
C ASP A 7 21.37 14.13 -1.05
N PHE A 8 21.24 12.83 -0.83
CA PHE A 8 20.11 12.05 -1.34
C PHE A 8 18.85 12.52 -0.62
N SER A 9 17.84 12.90 -1.39
CA SER A 9 16.51 13.24 -0.87
C SER A 9 15.46 12.38 -1.55
N TYR A 10 14.46 11.98 -0.76
CA TYR A 10 13.33 11.18 -1.21
C TYR A 10 12.03 11.76 -0.64
N HIS A 11 11.07 12.01 -1.54
CA HIS A 11 9.70 12.35 -1.19
C HIS A 11 8.74 11.60 -2.12
N PRO A 12 7.81 10.76 -1.61
CA PRO A 12 7.00 9.86 -2.43
C PRO A 12 6.02 10.56 -3.38
N PHE A 13 5.67 11.82 -3.08
CA PHE A 13 4.81 12.66 -3.92
C PHE A 13 5.57 13.67 -4.79
N ASP A 14 6.91 13.61 -4.80
CA ASP A 14 7.68 14.39 -5.77
C ASP A 14 7.39 13.88 -7.19
N PRO A 15 7.05 14.75 -8.17
CA PRO A 15 6.75 14.34 -9.52
C PRO A 15 7.85 13.52 -10.21
N THR A 16 9.13 13.79 -9.93
CA THR A 16 10.25 13.03 -10.53
C THR A 16 10.34 11.64 -9.93
N VAL A 17 10.09 11.51 -8.62
CA VAL A 17 10.00 10.22 -7.93
C VAL A 17 8.80 9.42 -8.45
N MET A 18 7.64 10.06 -8.62
CA MET A 18 6.45 9.38 -9.14
C MET A 18 6.62 8.91 -10.60
N ALA A 19 7.33 9.69 -11.42
CA ALA A 19 7.58 9.36 -12.82
C ALA A 19 8.55 8.19 -13.00
N ASP A 20 9.62 8.13 -12.19
CA ASP A 20 10.58 7.02 -12.19
C ASP A 20 11.08 6.70 -10.77
N PRO A 21 10.33 5.91 -9.99
CA PRO A 21 10.67 5.65 -8.59
C PRO A 21 11.80 4.63 -8.41
N ARG A 22 12.11 3.83 -9.44
CA ARG A 22 12.99 2.66 -9.31
C ARG A 22 14.42 3.02 -8.90
N PRO A 23 15.05 4.08 -9.44
CA PRO A 23 16.36 4.54 -9.00
C PRO A 23 16.35 4.96 -7.52
N TYR A 24 15.34 5.72 -7.08
CA TYR A 24 15.20 6.13 -5.68
C TYR A 24 15.04 4.93 -4.75
N TYR A 25 14.21 3.95 -5.12
CA TYR A 25 14.03 2.73 -4.33
C TYR A 25 15.30 1.89 -4.23
N ARG A 26 16.15 1.91 -5.27
CA ARG A 26 17.48 1.27 -5.20
C ARG A 26 18.34 1.95 -4.15
N THR A 27 18.46 3.28 -4.22
CA THR A 27 19.27 4.04 -3.25
C THR A 27 18.73 3.89 -1.83
N LEU A 28 17.41 3.93 -1.62
CA LEU A 28 16.79 3.66 -0.32
C LEU A 28 17.20 2.27 0.20
N ARG A 29 17.03 1.20 -0.58
CA ARG A 29 17.38 -0.16 -0.13
C ARG A 29 18.86 -0.32 0.25
N ASP A 30 19.73 0.27 -0.55
CA ASP A 30 21.17 0.05 -0.47
C ASP A 30 21.83 0.95 0.61
N GLN A 31 21.34 2.19 0.75
CA GLN A 31 22.00 3.24 1.55
C GLN A 31 21.13 3.81 2.68
N HIS A 32 19.80 3.82 2.52
CA HIS A 32 18.86 4.42 3.49
C HIS A 32 17.64 3.51 3.75
N PRO A 33 17.85 2.29 4.29
CA PRO A 33 16.81 1.27 4.35
C PRO A 33 15.58 1.68 5.17
N VAL A 34 15.82 2.53 6.18
CA VAL A 34 14.84 3.27 6.96
C VAL A 34 15.10 4.75 6.74
N TYR A 35 14.25 5.42 5.98
CA TYR A 35 14.42 6.84 5.62
C TYR A 35 13.30 7.68 6.19
N TYR A 36 13.63 8.68 7.00
CA TYR A 36 12.66 9.60 7.58
C TYR A 36 12.38 10.76 6.61
N ILE A 37 11.11 11.01 6.32
CA ILE A 37 10.63 12.08 5.45
C ILE A 37 10.07 13.19 6.35
N GLU A 38 10.86 14.24 6.57
CA GLU A 38 10.56 15.30 7.54
C GLU A 38 9.23 16.01 7.24
N ASP A 39 8.96 16.33 5.97
CA ASP A 39 7.73 17.01 5.54
C ASP A 39 6.44 16.22 5.86
N LEU A 40 6.56 14.90 6.06
CA LEU A 40 5.43 14.00 6.32
C LEU A 40 5.48 13.37 7.72
N ASP A 41 6.49 13.68 8.55
CA ASP A 41 6.74 13.02 9.84
C ASP A 41 6.61 11.48 9.75
N THR A 42 7.08 10.88 8.65
CA THR A 42 6.83 9.48 8.29
C THR A 42 8.12 8.77 7.90
N TYR A 43 8.21 7.48 8.20
CA TYR A 43 9.31 6.61 7.76
C TYR A 43 8.96 5.84 6.48
N ALA A 44 9.88 5.83 5.53
CA ALA A 44 9.88 4.92 4.39
C ALA A 44 10.79 3.71 4.67
N LEU A 45 10.20 2.53 4.68
CA LEU A 45 10.91 1.25 4.72
C LEU A 45 11.05 0.71 3.32
N SER A 46 12.25 0.28 2.94
CA SER A 46 12.54 -0.08 1.55
C SER A 46 13.00 -1.51 1.33
N ARG A 47 13.51 -2.18 2.37
CA ARG A 47 13.90 -3.60 2.30
C ARG A 47 12.69 -4.49 2.55
N PHE A 48 12.65 -5.60 1.82
CA PHE A 48 11.58 -6.58 1.93
C PHE A 48 11.45 -7.10 3.37
N ASP A 49 12.56 -7.48 4.00
CA ASP A 49 12.55 -8.05 5.36
C ASP A 49 12.02 -7.05 6.40
N ASP A 50 12.39 -5.78 6.29
CA ASP A 50 11.91 -4.73 7.21
C ASP A 50 10.40 -4.50 7.05
N VAL A 51 9.92 -4.43 5.80
CA VAL A 51 8.48 -4.33 5.49
C VAL A 51 7.73 -5.55 5.98
N TRP A 52 8.26 -6.75 5.76
CA TRP A 52 7.65 -8.00 6.18
C TRP A 52 7.55 -8.09 7.71
N ALA A 53 8.62 -7.76 8.43
CA ALA A 53 8.64 -7.76 9.88
C ALA A 53 7.62 -6.79 10.49
N VAL A 54 7.45 -5.60 9.90
CA VAL A 54 6.41 -4.65 10.33
C VAL A 54 5.01 -5.20 10.08
N LEU A 55 4.77 -5.83 8.92
CA LEU A 55 3.46 -6.42 8.59
C LEU A 55 3.10 -7.64 9.44
N GLU A 56 4.08 -8.32 10.06
CA GLU A 56 3.84 -9.42 10.99
C GLU A 56 3.38 -8.95 12.38
N ILE A 57 3.61 -7.69 12.73
CA ILE A 57 3.22 -7.12 14.02
C ILE A 57 1.73 -6.79 13.99
N ASN A 58 0.94 -7.56 14.73
CA ASN A 58 -0.53 -7.49 14.79
C ASN A 58 -1.07 -7.26 16.21
N ASP A 59 -0.28 -6.61 17.07
CA ASP A 59 -0.60 -6.31 18.47
C ASP A 59 -1.13 -4.88 18.70
N GLY A 60 -1.46 -4.17 17.62
CA GLY A 60 -1.90 -2.77 17.64
C GLY A 60 -0.75 -1.76 17.61
N THR A 61 0.51 -2.18 17.49
CA THR A 61 1.65 -1.25 17.33
C THR A 61 1.59 -0.49 16.00
N PHE A 62 1.22 -1.18 14.92
CA PHE A 62 1.03 -0.57 13.59
C PHE A 62 -0.41 -0.77 13.16
N VAL A 63 -1.15 0.33 13.01
CA VAL A 63 -2.58 0.32 12.66
C VAL A 63 -2.82 1.01 11.32
N ALA A 64 -3.85 0.57 10.60
CA ALA A 64 -4.22 1.11 9.30
C ALA A 64 -5.35 2.16 9.36
N SER A 65 -5.69 2.69 10.55
CA SER A 65 -6.85 3.55 10.82
C SER A 65 -6.90 4.83 9.96
N GLU A 66 -5.75 5.38 9.57
CA GLU A 66 -5.65 6.56 8.69
C GLU A 66 -5.58 6.22 7.19
N GLY A 67 -5.65 4.93 6.86
CA GLY A 67 -5.64 4.42 5.49
C GLY A 67 -4.40 3.62 5.14
N THR A 68 -4.57 2.65 4.24
CA THR A 68 -3.47 1.83 3.69
C THR A 68 -2.75 2.48 2.51
N LEU A 69 -3.36 3.52 1.91
CA LEU A 69 -2.80 4.35 0.84
C LEU A 69 -3.18 5.82 1.08
N PRO A 70 -2.66 6.45 2.15
CA PRO A 70 -3.05 7.80 2.53
C PRO A 70 -2.55 8.83 1.50
N ALA A 71 -3.38 9.84 1.23
CA ALA A 71 -2.97 10.99 0.42
C ALA A 71 -1.94 11.84 1.18
N ALA A 72 -1.15 12.65 0.46
CA ALA A 72 -0.14 13.53 1.06
C ALA A 72 -0.73 14.43 2.18
N ALA A 73 -1.95 14.93 2.00
CA ALA A 73 -2.63 15.76 3.00
C ALA A 73 -2.96 15.02 4.31
N VAL A 74 -3.14 13.70 4.26
CA VAL A 74 -3.34 12.87 5.45
C VAL A 74 -1.99 12.67 6.15
N LEU A 75 -0.95 12.30 5.41
CA LEU A 75 0.40 12.07 5.95
C LEU A 75 1.04 13.35 6.51
N ALA A 76 0.76 14.52 5.94
CA ALA A 76 1.27 15.80 6.44
C ALA A 76 0.66 16.19 7.81
N ARG A 77 -0.37 15.49 8.28
CA ARG A 77 -0.93 15.70 9.62
C ARG A 77 -0.15 14.87 10.63
N ARG A 78 0.53 15.58 11.53
CA ARG A 78 1.22 14.97 12.67
C ARG A 78 0.23 14.44 13.71
N ASN A 79 0.42 13.20 14.12
CA ASN A 79 -0.31 12.61 15.24
C ASN A 79 0.32 13.01 16.58
N ASP A 80 -0.50 13.43 17.54
CA ASP A 80 -0.11 13.80 18.90
C ASP A 80 -0.50 12.73 19.94
N GLY A 81 -0.95 11.57 19.48
CA GLY A 81 -1.37 10.44 20.29
C GLY A 81 -1.92 9.28 19.44
N PRO A 82 -2.58 8.31 20.08
CA PRO A 82 -3.24 7.21 19.37
C PRO A 82 -4.26 7.73 18.36
N VAL A 83 -4.29 7.11 17.19
CA VAL A 83 -5.29 7.38 16.16
C VAL A 83 -6.61 6.74 16.56
N ALA A 84 -7.73 7.45 16.37
CA ALA A 84 -9.06 6.89 16.61
C ALA A 84 -9.40 5.77 15.61
N ASP A 85 -10.17 4.78 16.08
CA ASP A 85 -10.70 3.75 15.19
C ASP A 85 -11.57 4.36 14.09
N PRO A 86 -11.52 3.82 12.86
CA PRO A 86 -12.37 4.27 11.78
C PRO A 86 -13.87 4.05 12.09
N PRO A 87 -14.76 4.91 11.57
CA PRO A 87 -16.19 4.83 11.88
C PRO A 87 -16.83 3.55 11.32
N LEU A 88 -17.88 3.07 11.98
CA LEU A 88 -18.67 1.92 11.49
C LEU A 88 -19.74 2.33 10.46
N HIS A 89 -20.08 3.62 10.39
CA HIS A 89 -21.10 4.13 9.46
C HIS A 89 -20.78 5.56 8.96
N PRO A 90 -20.72 5.78 7.63
CA PRO A 90 -20.65 4.76 6.59
C PRO A 90 -19.40 3.89 6.79
N LEU A 91 -19.47 2.60 6.45
CA LEU A 91 -18.34 1.68 6.61
C LEU A 91 -17.24 2.04 5.60
N PRO A 92 -16.01 2.37 6.05
CA PRO A 92 -14.89 2.63 5.17
C PRO A 92 -14.35 1.34 4.54
N PHE A 93 -13.30 1.47 3.73
CA PHE A 93 -12.61 0.33 3.19
C PHE A 93 -12.09 -0.56 4.32
N HIS A 94 -12.49 -1.83 4.31
CA HIS A 94 -12.28 -2.74 5.44
C HIS A 94 -10.82 -2.92 5.87
N ALA A 95 -9.85 -2.66 4.98
CA ALA A 95 -8.43 -2.73 5.31
C ALA A 95 -7.94 -1.61 6.23
N ASN A 96 -8.79 -0.63 6.57
CA ASN A 96 -8.46 0.41 7.53
C ASN A 96 -8.78 -0.01 8.97
N PHE A 97 -9.54 -1.09 9.18
CA PHE A 97 -9.77 -1.64 10.51
C PHE A 97 -8.56 -2.45 10.97
N ASP A 98 -8.31 -2.45 12.27
CA ASP A 98 -7.37 -3.36 12.91
C ASP A 98 -8.12 -4.53 13.60
N ALA A 99 -7.38 -5.49 14.15
CA ALA A 99 -7.93 -6.57 14.94
C ALA A 99 -8.69 -6.05 16.18
N PRO A 100 -9.81 -6.69 16.58
CA PRO A 100 -10.45 -7.86 15.96
C PRO A 100 -11.44 -7.52 14.83
N LEU A 101 -11.77 -6.24 14.64
CA LEU A 101 -12.83 -5.84 13.71
C LEU A 101 -12.50 -6.17 12.25
N TYR A 102 -11.23 -6.04 11.87
CA TYR A 102 -10.74 -6.49 10.56
C TYR A 102 -11.12 -7.94 10.28
N ASP A 103 -10.90 -8.84 11.25
CA ASP A 103 -11.13 -10.28 11.08
C ASP A 103 -12.60 -10.60 10.87
N ASP A 104 -13.50 -9.91 11.58
CA ASP A 104 -14.94 -10.09 11.44
C ASP A 104 -15.44 -9.61 10.08
N VAL A 105 -15.00 -8.44 9.63
CA VAL A 105 -15.36 -7.92 8.29
C VAL A 105 -14.76 -8.79 7.18
N ARG A 106 -13.51 -9.24 7.34
CA ARG A 106 -12.83 -10.13 6.40
C ARG A 106 -13.54 -11.48 6.30
N ARG A 107 -14.00 -12.04 7.42
CA ARG A 107 -14.75 -13.31 7.46
C ARG A 107 -16.03 -13.24 6.64
N CYS A 108 -16.74 -12.11 6.67
CA CYS A 108 -17.96 -11.88 5.90
C CYS A 108 -17.74 -11.88 4.38
N THR A 109 -16.57 -11.42 3.90
CA THR A 109 -16.29 -11.26 2.46
C THR A 109 -15.40 -12.36 1.87
N ALA A 110 -14.59 -13.05 2.69
CA ALA A 110 -13.57 -13.98 2.20
C ALA A 110 -14.12 -15.18 1.42
N GLY A 111 -15.34 -15.64 1.72
CA GLY A 111 -15.93 -16.83 1.09
C GLY A 111 -16.02 -16.75 -0.44
N GLN A 112 -16.24 -15.54 -0.98
CA GLN A 112 -16.36 -15.32 -2.43
C GLN A 112 -15.02 -15.40 -3.17
N PHE A 113 -13.91 -15.19 -2.46
CA PHE A 113 -12.55 -15.21 -3.01
C PHE A 113 -11.81 -16.52 -2.75
N ARG A 114 -12.47 -17.53 -2.16
CA ARG A 114 -11.88 -18.87 -2.00
C ARG A 114 -11.65 -19.53 -3.36
N PRO A 115 -10.64 -20.41 -3.52
CA PRO A 115 -10.30 -21.00 -4.81
C PRO A 115 -11.50 -21.58 -5.57
N ARG A 116 -12.39 -22.32 -4.88
CA ARG A 116 -13.61 -22.88 -5.48
C ARG A 116 -14.53 -21.79 -6.05
N SER A 117 -14.82 -20.76 -5.26
CA SER A 117 -15.70 -19.65 -5.66
C SER A 117 -15.08 -18.84 -6.79
N ALA A 118 -13.78 -18.55 -6.69
CA ALA A 118 -13.03 -17.82 -7.72
C ALA A 118 -13.03 -18.56 -9.07
N ASN A 119 -12.85 -19.89 -9.06
CA ASN A 119 -12.83 -20.70 -10.28
C ASN A 119 -14.17 -20.71 -11.03
N LEU A 120 -15.31 -20.42 -10.36
CA LEU A 120 -16.60 -20.30 -11.05
C LEU A 120 -16.61 -19.16 -12.08
N PHE A 121 -15.76 -18.14 -11.90
CA PHE A 121 -15.67 -17.01 -12.82
C PHE A 121 -14.78 -17.28 -14.04
N GLU A 122 -14.00 -18.37 -14.05
CA GLU A 122 -13.04 -18.65 -15.12
C GLU A 122 -13.69 -18.61 -16.52
N GLY A 123 -14.81 -19.32 -16.68
CA GLY A 123 -15.52 -19.37 -17.96
C GLY A 123 -15.98 -18.00 -18.44
N ARG A 124 -16.57 -17.20 -17.55
CA ARG A 124 -17.07 -15.85 -17.89
C ARG A 124 -15.94 -14.88 -18.19
N ILE A 125 -14.85 -14.92 -17.42
CA ILE A 125 -13.67 -14.08 -17.65
C ILE A 125 -13.06 -14.43 -19.02
N ARG A 126 -12.92 -15.72 -19.32
CA ARG A 126 -12.38 -16.20 -20.60
C ARG A 126 -13.23 -15.76 -21.78
N GLU A 127 -14.55 -15.89 -21.66
CA GLU A 127 -15.49 -15.43 -22.69
C GLU A 127 -15.34 -13.92 -22.97
N LEU A 128 -15.35 -13.10 -21.91
CA LEU A 128 -15.21 -11.64 -22.02
C LEU A 128 -13.86 -11.23 -22.61
N ALA A 129 -12.78 -11.90 -22.19
CA ALA A 129 -11.45 -11.66 -22.72
C ALA A 129 -11.40 -11.97 -24.24
N ASN A 130 -11.93 -13.13 -24.65
CA ASN A 130 -11.98 -13.50 -26.07
C ASN A 130 -12.83 -12.53 -26.90
N GLN A 131 -14.00 -12.11 -26.41
CA GLN A 131 -14.81 -11.10 -27.10
C GLN A 131 -14.07 -9.77 -27.33
N ARG A 132 -13.24 -9.36 -26.37
CA ARG A 132 -12.39 -8.17 -26.52
C ARG A 132 -11.25 -8.40 -27.51
N LEU A 133 -10.63 -9.57 -27.48
CA LEU A 133 -9.60 -9.96 -28.45
C LEU A 133 -10.17 -10.01 -29.86
N ASP A 134 -11.31 -10.65 -30.08
CA ASP A 134 -11.97 -10.75 -31.39
C ASP A 134 -12.28 -9.37 -32.00
N ALA A 135 -12.63 -8.39 -31.15
CA ALA A 135 -12.88 -7.02 -31.59
C ALA A 135 -11.59 -6.23 -31.90
N LEU A 136 -10.50 -6.52 -31.20
CA LEU A 136 -9.26 -5.74 -31.28
C LEU A 136 -8.25 -6.31 -32.29
N LEU A 137 -8.16 -7.64 -32.42
CA LEU A 137 -7.20 -8.30 -33.31
C LEU A 137 -7.28 -7.83 -34.78
N PRO A 138 -8.46 -7.57 -35.36
CA PRO A 138 -8.54 -7.04 -36.73
C PRO A 138 -8.01 -5.61 -36.89
N LEU A 139 -7.81 -4.87 -35.79
CA LEU A 139 -7.41 -3.45 -35.81
C LEU A 139 -5.88 -3.25 -35.77
N GLY A 140 -5.10 -4.29 -35.48
CA GLY A 140 -3.63 -4.23 -35.35
C GLY A 140 -3.19 -3.95 -33.92
#